data_AF-A0A238BXN5-F1
#
_entry.id   AF-A0A238BXN5-F1
#
_cell.length_a   1.000
_cell.length_b   1.000
_cell.length_c   1.000
_cell.angle_alpha   90.00
_cell.angle_beta   90.00
_cell.angle_gamma   90.00
#
_symmetry.space_group_name_H-M   'P 1'
#
loop_
_entity.id
_entity.type
_entity.pdbx_description
1 polymer ?
#
loop_
_entity_poly.entity_id
_entity_poly.type
_entity_poly.pdbx_seq_one_letter_code
_entity_poly.pdbx_strand_id
1 'polypeptide(L)'
;MKKLINDIQIATREELRLMRKDMEVKTDCVIKSLLKRYQKEVDARKRLHNKLVEMNGNIRVFCRIRPALENCSKLSLLIDPFDNGLIIVDSTNGDRKKFNCDRAFNEKHTQSDIFGEIRPLITSCMDGYNVCIFAYGHTGSGKTYTMEGLPNDPGVYQRSMNHLFRIAEDRLKDIDYTISISMLEIYNEKIRDLLSNNKCNLPIRIGDNGILEIPGLLVFNASATTDLNDRSSRSHAIVCVRLRAVNRTTNIVTESRLNLVDLAGSERVSQSGATGQQLKEAQCINRSLSELGNVVTALRQRQQHIPFRNCQLTRFLENCLNGDSKTLVIVQLAPDAATIQETISSLNFADKLSKIQKRNLNYGSLSTPSPSKHGRYRNFSKFENLRQF
;
A
#
# COMPACT_ATOMS: atom_id res chain seq x y z
N MET A 1 -33.74 -32.86 63.79
CA MET A 1 -32.64 -33.21 62.86
C MET A 1 -32.97 -32.92 61.40
N LYS A 2 -34.00 -33.55 60.78
CA LYS A 2 -34.37 -33.29 59.37
C LYS A 2 -34.66 -31.82 59.04
N LYS A 3 -35.39 -31.10 59.91
CA LYS A 3 -35.70 -29.67 59.75
C LYS A 3 -34.43 -28.80 59.74
N LEU A 4 -33.54 -29.02 60.71
CA LEU A 4 -32.25 -28.34 60.82
C LEU A 4 -31.35 -28.56 59.59
N ILE A 5 -31.29 -29.81 59.08
CA ILE A 5 -30.54 -30.13 57.86
C ILE A 5 -31.12 -29.39 56.65
N ASN A 6 -32.44 -29.32 56.54
CA ASN A 6 -33.12 -28.60 55.46
C ASN A 6 -32.88 -27.10 55.53
N ASP A 7 -32.93 -26.52 56.73
CA ASP A 7 -32.68 -25.09 56.96
C ASP A 7 -31.22 -24.72 56.61
N ILE A 8 -30.25 -25.56 56.97
CA ILE A 8 -28.83 -25.40 56.59
C ILE A 8 -28.64 -25.50 55.07
N GLN A 9 -29.32 -26.44 54.41
CA GLN A 9 -29.26 -26.60 52.95
C GLN A 9 -29.87 -25.40 52.20
N ILE A 10 -30.93 -24.80 52.75
CA ILE A 10 -31.54 -23.59 52.18
C ILE A 10 -30.60 -22.40 52.34
N ALA A 11 -30.05 -22.18 53.54
CA ALA A 11 -29.12 -21.09 53.80
C ALA A 11 -27.84 -21.16 52.92
N THR A 12 -27.23 -22.36 52.81
CA THR A 12 -26.05 -22.55 51.94
C THR A 12 -26.37 -22.34 50.46
N ARG A 13 -27.56 -22.73 49.98
CA ARG A 13 -27.98 -22.43 48.60
C ARG A 13 -28.16 -20.93 48.35
N GLU A 14 -28.71 -20.20 49.31
CA GLU A 14 -28.85 -18.75 49.21
C GLU A 14 -27.49 -18.04 49.19
N GLU A 15 -26.56 -18.44 50.06
CA GLU A 15 -25.19 -17.90 50.09
C GLU A 15 -24.45 -18.17 48.77
N LEU A 16 -24.51 -19.39 48.25
CA LEU A 16 -23.91 -19.74 46.96
C LEU A 16 -24.50 -18.93 45.81
N ARG A 17 -25.82 -18.67 45.83
CA ARG A 17 -26.51 -17.84 44.84
C ARG A 17 -26.05 -16.39 44.92
N LEU A 18 -25.89 -15.83 46.12
CA LEU A 18 -25.40 -14.47 46.33
C LEU A 18 -23.94 -14.32 45.88
N MET A 19 -23.06 -15.25 46.27
CA MET A 19 -21.66 -15.26 45.82
C MET A 19 -21.55 -15.36 44.31
N ARG A 20 -22.35 -16.23 43.68
CA ARG A 20 -22.37 -16.36 42.21
C ARG A 20 -22.77 -15.05 41.54
N LYS A 21 -23.82 -14.37 42.05
CA LYS A 21 -24.29 -13.10 41.49
C LYS A 21 -23.25 -11.98 41.67
N ASP A 22 -22.58 -11.91 42.81
CA ASP A 22 -21.49 -10.96 43.05
C ASP A 22 -20.28 -11.23 42.15
N MET A 23 -19.92 -12.51 41.95
CA MET A 23 -18.89 -12.91 41.00
C MET A 23 -19.26 -12.54 39.55
N GLU A 24 -20.50 -12.78 39.12
CA GLU A 24 -20.98 -12.42 37.78
C GLU A 24 -20.86 -10.91 37.55
N VAL A 25 -21.32 -10.08 38.50
CA VAL A 25 -21.22 -8.61 38.42
C VAL A 25 -19.76 -8.13 38.37
N LYS A 26 -18.89 -8.69 39.22
CA LYS A 26 -17.46 -8.36 39.23
C LYS A 26 -16.79 -8.74 37.91
N THR A 27 -17.10 -9.92 37.39
CA THR A 27 -16.55 -10.42 36.13
C THR A 27 -17.00 -9.53 34.96
N ASP A 28 -18.28 -9.18 34.90
CA ASP A 28 -18.81 -8.27 33.87
C ASP A 28 -18.19 -6.88 33.93
N CYS A 29 -17.97 -6.35 35.13
CA CYS A 29 -17.31 -5.06 35.32
C CYS A 29 -15.86 -5.09 34.79
N VAL A 30 -15.11 -6.14 35.11
CA VAL A 30 -13.74 -6.34 34.63
C VAL A 30 -13.71 -6.51 33.11
N ILE A 31 -14.61 -7.32 32.54
CA ILE A 31 -14.71 -7.52 31.08
C ILE A 31 -14.98 -6.19 30.38
N LYS A 32 -15.96 -5.40 30.84
CA LYS A 32 -16.26 -4.08 30.26
C LYS A 32 -15.06 -3.14 30.32
N SER A 33 -14.33 -3.13 31.44
CA SER A 33 -13.12 -2.32 31.61
C SER A 33 -12.01 -2.75 30.64
N LEU A 34 -11.78 -4.07 30.50
CA LEU A 34 -10.80 -4.64 29.58
C LEU A 34 -11.14 -4.32 28.11
N LEU A 35 -12.40 -4.49 27.70
CA LEU A 35 -12.86 -4.15 26.34
C LEU A 35 -12.63 -2.67 26.02
N LYS A 36 -12.90 -1.77 26.97
CA LYS A 36 -12.64 -0.33 26.80
C LYS A 36 -11.16 -0.01 26.66
N ARG A 37 -10.29 -0.69 27.41
CA ARG A 37 -8.82 -0.55 27.29
C ARG A 37 -8.32 -1.09 25.95
N TYR A 38 -8.80 -2.26 25.55
CA TYR A 38 -8.49 -2.87 24.26
C TYR A 38 -8.88 -1.96 23.09
N GLN A 39 -10.08 -1.38 23.10
CA GLN A 39 -10.52 -0.46 22.06
C GLN A 39 -9.60 0.78 21.95
N LYS A 40 -9.22 1.37 23.10
CA LYS A 40 -8.28 2.50 23.11
C LYS A 40 -6.92 2.12 22.51
N GLU A 41 -6.45 0.92 22.81
CA GLU A 41 -5.18 0.39 22.29
C GLU A 41 -5.25 0.14 20.78
N VAL A 42 -6.35 -0.42 20.28
CA VAL A 42 -6.61 -0.60 18.84
C VAL A 42 -6.59 0.75 18.12
N ASP A 43 -7.28 1.76 18.66
CA ASP A 43 -7.31 3.10 18.07
C ASP A 43 -5.96 3.81 18.16
N ALA A 44 -5.19 3.59 19.24
CA ALA A 44 -3.83 4.09 19.35
C ALA A 44 -2.91 3.43 18.31
N ARG A 45 -2.96 2.09 18.16
CA ARG A 45 -2.21 1.34 17.15
C ARG A 45 -2.52 1.85 15.74
N LYS A 46 -3.80 2.01 15.38
CA LYS A 46 -4.22 2.53 14.07
C LYS A 46 -3.62 3.92 13.81
N ARG A 47 -3.71 4.82 14.79
CA ARG A 47 -3.16 6.18 14.68
C ARG A 47 -1.64 6.20 14.57
N LEU A 48 -0.94 5.41 15.37
CA LEU A 48 0.53 5.33 15.34
C LEU A 48 1.01 4.73 14.03
N HIS A 49 0.36 3.66 13.56
CA HIS A 49 0.64 3.04 12.27
C HIS A 49 0.44 4.03 11.12
N ASN A 50 -0.69 4.76 11.12
CA ASN A 50 -0.95 5.78 10.12
C ASN A 50 0.12 6.88 10.12
N LYS A 51 0.47 7.40 11.31
CA LYS A 51 1.54 8.41 11.44
C LYS A 51 2.88 7.90 10.96
N LEU A 52 3.25 6.66 11.27
CA LEU A 52 4.50 6.05 10.77
C LEU A 52 4.53 6.00 9.25
N VAL A 53 3.41 5.63 8.61
CA VAL A 53 3.32 5.60 7.16
C VAL A 53 3.36 7.02 6.57
N GLU A 54 2.63 7.98 7.15
CA GLU A 54 2.64 9.39 6.70
C GLU A 54 4.00 10.07 6.86
N MET A 55 4.77 9.72 7.91
CA MET A 55 6.14 10.22 8.09
C MET A 55 7.08 9.76 6.97
N ASN A 56 6.83 8.58 6.40
CA ASN A 56 7.53 8.09 5.20
C ASN A 56 6.96 8.68 3.90
N GLY A 57 5.88 9.45 3.99
CA GLY A 57 5.18 10.01 2.86
C GLY A 57 4.00 9.15 2.36
N ASN A 58 2.92 9.84 1.95
CA ASN A 58 1.76 9.27 1.27
C ASN A 58 2.05 8.77 -0.16
N ILE A 59 3.16 9.17 -0.79
CA ILE A 59 3.61 8.75 -2.12
C ILE A 59 5.07 8.31 -1.96
N ARG A 60 5.29 7.00 -2.03
CA ARG A 60 6.62 6.38 -1.93
C ARG A 60 7.03 5.79 -3.26
N VAL A 61 8.33 5.73 -3.49
CA VAL A 61 8.95 5.19 -4.70
C VAL A 61 9.98 4.15 -4.32
N PHE A 62 9.71 2.92 -4.74
CA PHE A 62 10.68 1.84 -4.68
C PHE A 62 11.28 1.62 -6.06
N CYS A 63 12.57 1.32 -6.11
CA CYS A 63 13.24 0.88 -7.32
C CYS A 63 13.66 -0.58 -7.15
N ARG A 64 13.32 -1.45 -8.09
CA ARG A 64 13.71 -2.86 -8.07
C ARG A 64 14.52 -3.19 -9.31
N ILE A 65 15.75 -3.63 -9.11
CA ILE A 65 16.62 -4.15 -10.16
C ILE A 65 16.39 -5.65 -10.23
N ARG A 66 15.89 -6.14 -11.37
CA ARG A 66 15.73 -7.59 -11.57
C ARG A 66 17.07 -8.26 -11.85
N PRO A 67 17.22 -9.58 -11.62
CA PRO A 67 18.39 -10.33 -12.07
C PRO A 67 18.68 -10.14 -13.57
N ALA A 68 19.97 -10.18 -13.94
CA ALA A 68 20.38 -10.14 -15.34
C ALA A 68 19.91 -11.41 -16.08
N LEU A 69 19.49 -11.26 -17.32
CA LEU A 69 19.14 -12.40 -18.17
C LEU A 69 20.42 -13.04 -18.74
N GLU A 70 20.37 -14.34 -19.00
CA GLU A 70 21.45 -15.06 -19.67
C GLU A 70 21.80 -14.37 -21.00
N ASN A 71 23.10 -14.25 -21.30
CA ASN A 71 23.64 -13.63 -22.52
C ASN A 71 23.45 -12.10 -22.69
N CYS A 72 23.14 -11.36 -21.62
CA CYS A 72 23.08 -9.89 -21.67
C CYS A 72 24.31 -9.22 -21.02
N SER A 73 24.88 -8.23 -21.72
CA SER A 73 25.92 -7.36 -21.16
C SER A 73 25.34 -6.55 -20.00
N LYS A 74 25.96 -6.67 -18.82
CA LYS A 74 25.47 -6.04 -17.60
C LYS A 74 25.82 -4.54 -17.57
N LEU A 75 24.81 -3.72 -17.32
CA LEU A 75 24.93 -2.32 -16.94
C LEU A 75 25.38 -2.25 -15.47
N SER A 76 26.29 -1.33 -15.16
CA SER A 76 26.64 -1.02 -13.77
C SER A 76 25.53 -0.17 -13.12
N LEU A 77 24.55 -0.87 -12.53
CA LEU A 77 23.58 -0.31 -11.60
C LEU A 77 24.02 -0.64 -10.18
N LEU A 78 24.40 0.38 -9.42
CA LEU A 78 24.85 0.25 -8.05
C LEU A 78 23.87 0.94 -7.11
N ILE A 79 23.60 0.29 -5.98
CA ILE A 79 22.92 0.92 -4.85
C ILE A 79 24.00 1.38 -3.89
N ASP A 80 23.90 2.62 -3.41
CA ASP A 80 24.86 3.14 -2.44
C ASP A 80 24.82 2.31 -1.14
N PRO A 81 25.98 1.88 -0.60
CA PRO A 81 26.02 1.04 0.59
C PRO A 81 25.61 1.77 1.88
N PHE A 82 25.58 3.11 1.87
CA PHE A 82 25.19 3.94 3.00
C PHE A 82 23.81 4.59 2.82
N ASP A 83 23.29 4.63 1.59
CA ASP A 83 21.97 5.14 1.27
C ASP A 83 21.17 4.13 0.43
N ASN A 84 20.29 3.39 1.11
CA ASN A 84 19.41 2.39 0.49
C ASN A 84 18.43 2.99 -0.55
N GLY A 85 18.34 4.32 -0.68
CA GLY A 85 17.51 5.02 -1.67
C GLY A 85 18.30 5.58 -2.85
N LEU A 86 19.64 5.54 -2.83
CA LEU A 86 20.48 6.15 -3.86
C LEU A 86 20.94 5.11 -4.88
N ILE A 87 20.55 5.31 -6.15
CA ILE A 87 20.97 4.48 -7.28
C ILE A 87 21.97 5.25 -8.12
N ILE A 88 23.10 4.61 -8.42
CA ILE A 88 24.18 5.12 -9.26
C ILE A 88 24.21 4.31 -10.55
N VAL A 89 24.17 5.01 -11.68
CA VAL A 89 24.30 4.44 -13.01
C VAL A 89 25.62 4.91 -13.60
N ASP A 90 26.55 3.98 -13.87
CA ASP A 90 27.74 4.30 -14.64
C ASP A 90 27.41 4.26 -16.13
N SER A 91 27.64 5.38 -16.82
CA SER A 91 27.56 5.45 -18.28
C SER A 91 28.82 4.84 -18.90
N THR A 92 28.69 4.32 -20.12
CA THR A 92 29.81 3.82 -20.95
C THR A 92 30.89 4.88 -21.17
N ASN A 93 30.56 6.16 -21.01
CA ASN A 93 31.48 7.29 -21.22
C ASN A 93 32.22 7.72 -19.93
N GLY A 94 32.04 6.99 -18.82
CA GLY A 94 32.63 7.33 -17.52
C GLY A 94 31.80 8.27 -16.64
N ASP A 95 30.70 8.83 -17.18
CA ASP A 95 29.78 9.69 -16.41
C ASP A 95 28.95 8.87 -15.42
N ARG A 96 28.90 9.33 -14.16
CA ARG A 96 28.05 8.75 -13.11
C ARG A 96 26.81 9.58 -12.90
N LYS A 97 25.64 8.98 -13.12
CA LYS A 97 24.34 9.61 -12.82
C LYS A 97 23.78 9.05 -11.52
N LYS A 98 23.28 9.93 -10.66
CA LYS A 98 22.69 9.58 -9.36
C LYS A 98 21.20 9.87 -9.36
N PHE A 99 20.42 8.93 -8.84
CA PHE A 99 18.97 9.01 -8.76
C PHE A 99 18.50 8.64 -7.35
N ASN A 100 17.53 9.39 -6.81
CA ASN A 100 16.99 9.12 -5.48
C ASN A 100 15.64 8.42 -5.58
N CYS A 101 15.42 7.48 -4.67
CA CYS A 101 14.14 6.86 -4.38
C CYS A 101 14.02 6.64 -2.87
N ASP A 102 12.86 6.21 -2.39
CA ASP A 102 12.68 5.93 -0.96
C ASP A 102 13.33 4.60 -0.55
N ARG A 103 13.45 3.66 -1.48
CA ARG A 103 14.17 2.39 -1.29
C ARG A 103 14.51 1.72 -2.62
N ALA A 104 15.74 1.23 -2.73
CA ALA A 104 16.22 0.45 -3.85
C ALA A 104 16.45 -1.02 -3.45
N PHE A 105 16.11 -1.93 -4.35
CA PHE A 105 16.28 -3.37 -4.21
C PHE A 105 17.18 -3.87 -5.35
N ASN A 106 18.24 -4.59 -5.00
CA ASN A 106 19.12 -5.23 -5.98
C ASN A 106 18.62 -6.65 -6.34
N GLU A 107 19.37 -7.29 -7.24
CA GLU A 107 19.11 -8.63 -7.79
C GLU A 107 19.00 -9.74 -6.74
N LYS A 108 19.50 -9.52 -5.51
CA LYS A 108 19.46 -10.51 -4.42
C LYS A 108 18.15 -10.47 -3.62
N HIS A 109 17.34 -9.42 -3.77
CA HIS A 109 16.10 -9.28 -3.03
C HIS A 109 14.97 -10.08 -3.68
N THR A 110 14.31 -10.90 -2.85
CA THR A 110 13.24 -11.81 -3.26
C THR A 110 11.87 -11.12 -3.30
N GLN A 111 10.85 -11.80 -3.82
CA GLN A 111 9.45 -11.37 -3.72
C GLN A 111 9.02 -11.16 -2.26
N SER A 112 9.50 -12.01 -1.36
CA SER A 112 9.19 -11.94 0.07
C SER A 112 9.78 -10.68 0.72
N ASP A 113 11.01 -10.31 0.37
CA ASP A 113 11.66 -9.11 0.91
C ASP A 113 10.92 -7.84 0.50
N ILE A 114 10.50 -7.77 -0.77
CA ILE A 114 9.72 -6.65 -1.29
C ILE A 114 8.35 -6.61 -0.63
N PHE A 115 7.68 -7.75 -0.49
CA PHE A 115 6.39 -7.81 0.18
C PHE A 115 6.50 -7.41 1.66
N GLY A 116 7.61 -7.71 2.34
CA GLY A 116 7.87 -7.27 3.71
C GLY A 116 7.74 -5.75 3.90
N GLU A 117 8.19 -4.98 2.91
CA GLU A 117 8.10 -3.51 2.87
C GLU A 117 6.73 -2.98 2.46
N ILE A 118 6.00 -3.76 1.66
CA ILE A 118 4.65 -3.43 1.19
C ILE A 118 3.59 -3.74 2.25
N ARG A 119 3.80 -4.79 3.05
CA ARG A 119 2.84 -5.30 4.05
C ARG A 119 2.27 -4.24 5.00
N PRO A 120 3.03 -3.25 5.51
CA PRO A 120 2.47 -2.15 6.32
C PRO A 120 1.46 -1.29 5.56
N LEU A 121 1.64 -1.09 4.25
CA LEU A 121 0.67 -0.37 3.42
C LEU A 121 -0.62 -1.17 3.29
N ILE A 122 -0.54 -2.46 2.95
CA ILE A 122 -1.71 -3.36 2.89
C ILE A 122 -2.47 -3.39 4.23
N THR A 123 -1.73 -3.39 5.35
CA THR A 123 -2.32 -3.33 6.69
C THR A 123 -3.09 -2.02 6.93
N SER A 124 -2.67 -0.92 6.31
CA SER A 124 -3.38 0.36 6.36
C SER A 124 -4.76 0.27 5.72
N CYS A 125 -4.95 -0.57 4.70
CA CYS A 125 -6.27 -0.84 4.14
C CYS A 125 -7.21 -1.47 5.16
N MET A 126 -6.73 -2.45 5.94
CA MET A 126 -7.51 -3.09 7.00
C MET A 126 -7.89 -2.12 8.13
N ASP A 127 -7.16 -1.00 8.24
CA ASP A 127 -7.39 0.06 9.22
C ASP A 127 -8.25 1.22 8.65
N GLY A 128 -8.67 1.15 7.38
CA GLY A 128 -9.62 2.08 6.76
C GLY A 128 -9.02 3.09 5.76
N TYR A 129 -7.74 2.95 5.39
CA TYR A 129 -7.09 3.87 4.46
C TYR A 129 -7.05 3.32 3.04
N ASN A 130 -7.25 4.19 2.06
CA ASN A 130 -7.03 3.83 0.67
C ASN A 130 -5.53 3.64 0.41
N VAL A 131 -5.20 2.60 -0.37
CA VAL A 131 -3.83 2.30 -0.78
C VAL A 131 -3.82 2.01 -2.27
N CYS A 132 -2.78 2.49 -2.94
CA CYS A 132 -2.52 2.17 -4.33
C CYS A 132 -1.08 1.73 -4.50
N ILE A 133 -0.85 0.64 -5.21
CA ILE A 133 0.49 0.11 -5.49
C ILE A 133 0.62 -0.07 -7.01
N PHE A 134 1.65 0.55 -7.57
CA PHE A 134 1.94 0.52 -9.00
C PHE A 134 3.21 -0.28 -9.28
N ALA A 135 3.20 -1.06 -10.35
CA ALA A 135 4.42 -1.45 -11.04
C ALA A 135 4.62 -0.57 -12.28
N TYR A 136 5.79 0.03 -12.41
CA TYR A 136 6.15 0.89 -13.55
C TYR A 136 7.51 0.46 -14.12
N GLY A 137 7.69 0.55 -15.44
CA GLY A 137 8.94 0.25 -16.11
C GLY A 137 8.73 -0.21 -17.55
N HIS A 138 9.79 -0.38 -18.32
CA HIS A 138 9.68 -0.85 -19.70
C HIS A 138 9.28 -2.32 -19.78
N THR A 139 8.82 -2.78 -20.94
CA THR A 139 8.53 -4.20 -21.16
C THR A 139 9.77 -5.06 -20.91
N GLY A 140 9.60 -6.16 -20.17
CA GLY A 140 10.70 -7.04 -19.78
C GLY A 140 11.52 -6.58 -18.56
N SER A 141 11.15 -5.48 -17.87
CA SER A 141 11.88 -5.03 -16.67
C SER A 141 11.49 -5.75 -15.38
N GLY A 142 10.41 -6.54 -15.37
CA GLY A 142 9.97 -7.32 -14.20
C GLY A 142 8.69 -6.85 -13.50
N LYS A 143 7.85 -6.05 -14.18
CA LYS A 143 6.54 -5.60 -13.66
C LYS A 143 5.62 -6.76 -13.28
N THR A 144 5.27 -7.59 -14.27
CA THR A 144 4.43 -8.78 -14.08
C THR A 144 5.03 -9.75 -13.07
N TYR A 145 6.34 -10.00 -13.12
CA TYR A 145 7.01 -10.80 -12.09
C TYR A 145 6.84 -10.21 -10.68
N THR A 146 6.87 -8.89 -10.50
CA THR A 146 6.64 -8.29 -9.18
C THR A 146 5.18 -8.39 -8.73
N MET A 147 4.25 -8.11 -9.63
CA MET A 147 2.83 -8.05 -9.29
C MET A 147 2.22 -9.44 -9.15
N GLU A 148 2.47 -10.33 -10.10
CA GLU A 148 1.92 -11.69 -10.15
C GLU A 148 2.88 -12.73 -9.61
N GLY A 149 4.16 -12.66 -10.00
CA GLY A 149 5.18 -13.63 -9.60
C GLY A 149 5.08 -14.96 -10.34
N LEU A 150 5.67 -15.99 -9.74
CA LEU A 150 5.57 -17.36 -10.20
C LEU A 150 4.64 -18.14 -9.26
N PRO A 151 4.04 -19.26 -9.69
CA PRO A 151 3.20 -20.08 -8.82
C PRO A 151 3.89 -20.49 -7.51
N ASN A 152 5.19 -20.79 -7.57
CA ASN A 152 6.00 -21.17 -6.41
C ASN A 152 6.62 -19.98 -5.65
N ASP A 153 6.62 -18.78 -6.25
CA ASP A 153 7.07 -17.55 -5.61
C ASP A 153 6.13 -16.39 -5.99
N PRO A 154 4.93 -16.35 -5.37
CA PRO A 154 3.89 -15.41 -5.75
C PRO A 154 4.32 -13.95 -5.54
N GLY A 155 3.75 -13.07 -6.34
CA GLY A 155 3.97 -11.63 -6.28
C GLY A 155 3.04 -10.89 -5.33
N VAL A 156 2.97 -9.59 -5.53
CA VAL A 156 2.20 -8.66 -4.70
C VAL A 156 0.71 -9.01 -4.66
N TYR A 157 0.09 -9.44 -5.77
CA TYR A 157 -1.34 -9.79 -5.83
C TYR A 157 -1.70 -10.85 -4.79
N GLN A 158 -1.14 -12.06 -4.94
CA GLN A 158 -1.48 -13.20 -4.08
C GLN A 158 -1.03 -12.97 -2.63
N ARG A 159 0.17 -12.41 -2.43
CA ARG A 159 0.66 -12.12 -1.07
C ARG A 159 -0.21 -11.09 -0.35
N SER A 160 -0.72 -10.08 -1.07
CA SER A 160 -1.64 -9.09 -0.50
C SER A 160 -2.96 -9.74 -0.11
N MET A 161 -3.56 -10.55 -0.99
CA MET A 161 -4.81 -11.26 -0.69
C MET A 161 -4.66 -12.19 0.52
N ASN A 162 -3.61 -13.00 0.56
CA ASN A 162 -3.33 -13.88 1.71
C ASN A 162 -3.18 -13.09 3.01
N HIS A 163 -2.50 -11.94 2.97
CA HIS A 163 -2.32 -11.08 4.15
C HIS A 163 -3.64 -10.43 4.60
N LEU A 164 -4.49 -9.99 3.67
CA LEU A 164 -5.81 -9.44 3.99
C LEU A 164 -6.71 -10.50 4.64
N PHE A 165 -6.80 -11.69 4.06
CA PHE A 165 -7.59 -12.79 4.63
C PHE A 165 -7.10 -13.22 6.00
N ARG A 166 -5.77 -13.32 6.18
CA ARG A 166 -5.19 -13.62 7.49
C ARG A 166 -5.58 -12.59 8.55
N ILE A 167 -5.48 -11.29 8.25
CA ILE A 167 -5.90 -10.25 9.20
C ILE A 167 -7.41 -10.31 9.46
N ALA A 168 -8.22 -10.60 8.44
CA ALA A 168 -9.66 -10.72 8.58
C ALA A 168 -10.03 -11.88 9.52
N GLU A 169 -9.35 -13.02 9.38
CA GLU A 169 -9.51 -14.18 10.26
C GLU A 169 -9.07 -13.87 11.70
N ASP A 170 -7.88 -13.26 11.87
CA ASP A 170 -7.35 -12.86 13.17
C ASP A 170 -8.30 -11.92 13.94
N ARG A 171 -9.06 -11.09 13.21
CA ARG A 171 -9.97 -10.07 13.77
C ARG A 171 -11.46 -10.45 13.71
N LEU A 172 -11.79 -11.66 13.26
CA LEU A 172 -13.17 -12.09 12.96
C LEU A 172 -14.10 -12.03 14.19
N LYS A 173 -13.56 -12.13 15.40
CA LYS A 173 -14.33 -12.04 16.64
C LYS A 173 -14.92 -10.64 16.86
N ASP A 174 -14.19 -9.61 16.45
CA ASP A 174 -14.50 -8.21 16.71
C ASP A 174 -15.08 -7.48 15.49
N ILE A 175 -14.66 -7.89 14.28
CA ILE A 175 -14.94 -7.19 13.03
C ILE A 175 -15.39 -8.18 11.96
N ASP A 176 -16.54 -7.90 11.36
CA ASP A 176 -17.02 -8.59 10.17
C ASP A 176 -16.46 -7.90 8.92
N TYR A 177 -15.63 -8.63 8.17
CA TYR A 177 -15.05 -8.15 6.92
C TYR A 177 -15.81 -8.68 5.72
N THR A 178 -16.09 -7.79 4.77
CA THR A 178 -16.50 -8.13 3.40
C THR A 178 -15.38 -7.67 2.47
N ILE A 179 -14.74 -8.64 1.79
CA ILE A 179 -13.69 -8.40 0.81
C ILE A 179 -14.29 -8.61 -0.57
N SER A 180 -14.29 -7.57 -1.39
CA SER A 180 -14.81 -7.65 -2.75
C SER A 180 -13.73 -7.29 -3.76
N ILE A 181 -13.64 -8.04 -4.85
CA ILE A 181 -12.64 -7.87 -5.91
C ILE A 181 -13.34 -7.46 -7.20
N SER A 182 -12.74 -6.51 -7.90
CA SER A 182 -13.02 -6.24 -9.30
C SER A 182 -11.70 -6.12 -10.07
N MET A 183 -11.74 -6.41 -11.37
CA MET A 183 -10.58 -6.34 -12.23
C MET A 183 -10.93 -5.61 -13.52
N LEU A 184 -10.11 -4.64 -13.91
CA LEU A 184 -10.32 -3.85 -15.11
C LEU A 184 -9.02 -3.64 -15.87
N GLU A 185 -9.15 -3.39 -17.17
CA GLU A 185 -8.06 -2.87 -17.99
C GLU A 185 -8.37 -1.46 -18.48
N ILE A 186 -7.33 -0.61 -18.50
CA ILE A 186 -7.36 0.65 -19.25
C ILE A 186 -6.54 0.46 -20.51
N TYR A 187 -7.23 0.44 -21.65
CA TYR A 187 -6.63 0.23 -22.96
C TYR A 187 -7.21 1.22 -23.98
N ASN A 188 -6.34 1.99 -24.62
CA ASN A 188 -6.72 2.99 -25.64
C ASN A 188 -7.82 3.96 -25.13
N GLU A 189 -7.61 4.55 -23.94
CA GLU A 189 -8.56 5.46 -23.27
C GLU A 189 -9.97 4.88 -23.03
N LYS A 190 -10.08 3.54 -23.06
CA LYS A 190 -11.30 2.82 -22.73
C LYS A 190 -11.05 1.95 -21.50
N ILE A 191 -12.04 1.90 -20.63
CA ILE A 191 -12.05 1.05 -19.44
C ILE A 191 -12.88 -0.17 -19.78
N ARG A 192 -12.32 -1.35 -19.56
CA ARG A 192 -13.04 -2.61 -19.77
C ARG A 192 -12.94 -3.45 -18.52
N ASP A 193 -14.03 -4.13 -18.23
CA ASP A 193 -14.08 -5.15 -17.20
C ASP A 193 -13.36 -6.40 -17.71
N LEU A 194 -12.41 -6.93 -16.93
CA LEU A 194 -11.67 -8.14 -17.25
C LEU A 194 -12.37 -9.43 -16.76
N LEU A 195 -13.37 -9.29 -15.89
CA LEU A 195 -14.16 -10.40 -15.36
C LEU A 195 -15.48 -10.59 -16.12
N SER A 196 -15.88 -9.61 -16.92
CA SER A 196 -17.07 -9.69 -17.78
C SER A 196 -16.73 -10.25 -19.16
N ASN A 197 -17.62 -11.09 -19.68
CA ASN A 197 -17.56 -11.51 -21.08
C ASN A 197 -17.87 -10.34 -22.04
N ASN A 198 -18.54 -9.28 -21.55
CA ASN A 198 -18.88 -8.10 -22.33
C ASN A 198 -17.80 -7.02 -22.23
N LYS A 199 -17.02 -6.84 -23.30
CA LYS A 199 -15.93 -5.85 -23.38
C LYS A 199 -16.42 -4.44 -23.75
N CYS A 200 -17.48 -3.99 -23.10
CA CYS A 200 -18.01 -2.63 -23.27
C CYS A 200 -17.07 -1.61 -22.59
N ASN A 201 -17.05 -0.39 -23.13
CA ASN A 201 -16.35 0.71 -22.47
C ASN A 201 -17.15 1.19 -21.26
N LEU A 202 -16.55 1.16 -20.08
CA LEU A 202 -17.19 1.62 -18.84
C LEU A 202 -16.79 3.07 -18.52
N PRO A 203 -17.74 3.95 -18.16
CA PRO A 203 -17.43 5.32 -17.79
C PRO A 203 -16.98 5.42 -16.32
N ILE A 204 -16.01 6.29 -16.02
CA ILE A 204 -15.75 6.75 -14.65
C ILE A 204 -16.78 7.83 -14.28
N ARG A 205 -17.46 7.67 -13.15
CA ARG A 205 -18.39 8.65 -12.58
C ARG A 205 -17.98 9.00 -11.15
N ILE A 206 -18.38 10.19 -10.70
CA ILE A 206 -18.28 10.56 -9.29
C ILE A 206 -19.62 10.19 -8.66
N GLY A 207 -19.61 9.28 -7.69
CA GLY A 207 -20.80 8.93 -6.91
C GLY A 207 -21.17 10.03 -5.92
N ASP A 208 -22.32 9.90 -5.27
CA ASP A 208 -22.88 10.91 -4.36
C ASP A 208 -21.94 11.26 -3.19
N ASN A 209 -21.06 10.32 -2.84
CA ASN A 209 -20.08 10.46 -1.76
C ASN A 209 -18.81 11.19 -2.20
N GLY A 210 -18.76 11.73 -3.43
CA GLY A 210 -17.57 12.35 -4.02
C GLY A 210 -16.49 11.35 -4.46
N ILE A 211 -16.78 10.05 -4.37
CA ILE A 211 -15.85 8.96 -4.69
C ILE A 211 -16.02 8.56 -6.15
N LEU A 212 -14.92 8.30 -6.85
CA LEU A 212 -14.92 7.79 -8.21
C LEU A 212 -15.35 6.32 -8.24
N GLU A 213 -16.33 6.04 -9.09
CA GLU A 213 -16.92 4.74 -9.30
C GLU A 213 -17.00 4.42 -10.79
N ILE A 214 -17.04 3.13 -11.10
CA ILE A 214 -17.14 2.63 -12.48
C ILE A 214 -18.41 1.79 -12.55
N PRO A 215 -19.56 2.41 -12.90
CA PRO A 215 -20.82 1.68 -12.97
C PRO A 215 -20.75 0.54 -13.98
N GLY A 216 -21.28 -0.61 -13.61
CA GLY A 216 -21.27 -1.81 -14.46
C GLY A 216 -19.98 -2.63 -14.41
N LEU A 217 -19.01 -2.23 -13.58
CA LEU A 217 -17.86 -3.09 -13.25
C LEU A 217 -18.32 -4.23 -12.34
N LEU A 218 -18.05 -5.48 -12.74
CA LEU A 218 -18.37 -6.65 -11.96
C LEU A 218 -17.53 -6.69 -10.68
N VAL A 219 -18.20 -7.02 -9.58
CA VAL A 219 -17.62 -7.12 -8.25
C VAL A 219 -17.96 -8.48 -7.67
N PHE A 220 -16.94 -9.24 -7.29
CA PHE A 220 -17.10 -10.57 -6.69
C PHE A 220 -16.72 -10.48 -5.22
N ASN A 221 -17.47 -11.18 -4.36
CA ASN A 221 -17.03 -11.38 -2.98
C ASN A 221 -15.93 -12.45 -2.97
N ALA A 222 -14.75 -12.06 -2.52
CA ALA A 222 -13.60 -12.94 -2.49
C ALA A 222 -13.74 -13.96 -1.36
N SER A 223 -13.46 -15.21 -1.70
CA SER A 223 -13.25 -16.29 -0.73
C SER A 223 -11.81 -16.78 -0.85
N ALA A 224 -11.29 -17.47 0.17
CA ALA A 224 -9.86 -17.75 0.32
C ALA A 224 -9.22 -18.58 -0.83
N THR A 225 -10.00 -19.10 -1.78
CA THR A 225 -9.56 -20.01 -2.84
C THR A 225 -9.75 -19.46 -4.26
N THR A 226 -9.84 -18.15 -4.45
CA THR A 226 -10.06 -17.58 -5.80
C THR A 226 -8.74 -17.41 -6.56
N ASP A 227 -8.54 -18.23 -7.59
CA ASP A 227 -7.46 -18.06 -8.56
C ASP A 227 -7.80 -16.92 -9.53
N LEU A 228 -6.90 -15.94 -9.65
CA LEU A 228 -7.02 -14.83 -10.60
C LEU A 228 -6.31 -15.22 -11.90
N ASN A 229 -7.03 -15.15 -13.03
CA ASN A 229 -6.49 -15.51 -14.33
C ASN A 229 -5.58 -14.42 -14.93
N ASP A 230 -4.62 -14.91 -15.72
CA ASP A 230 -3.55 -14.18 -16.37
C ASP A 230 -4.02 -13.49 -17.67
N ARG A 231 -3.80 -12.16 -17.76
CA ARG A 231 -3.57 -11.48 -19.05
C ARG A 231 -3.08 -10.03 -18.92
N SER A 232 -1.99 -9.75 -19.65
CA SER A 232 -1.76 -8.58 -20.53
C SER A 232 -0.53 -7.72 -20.19
N SER A 233 0.43 -7.66 -21.13
CA SER A 233 1.60 -6.76 -21.08
C SER A 233 1.38 -5.42 -21.82
N ARG A 234 0.24 -5.22 -22.50
CA ARG A 234 -0.03 -4.05 -23.37
C ARG A 234 -1.23 -3.19 -22.95
N SER A 235 -1.91 -3.55 -21.86
CA SER A 235 -2.93 -2.73 -21.22
C SER A 235 -2.55 -2.52 -19.75
N HIS A 236 -3.07 -1.45 -19.13
CA HIS A 236 -2.88 -1.27 -17.69
C HIS A 236 -3.87 -2.19 -16.97
N ALA A 237 -3.39 -3.24 -16.34
CA ALA A 237 -4.22 -4.16 -15.57
C ALA A 237 -4.36 -3.65 -14.13
N ILE A 238 -5.60 -3.58 -13.65
CA ILE A 238 -5.90 -3.04 -12.33
C ILE A 238 -6.78 -4.01 -11.57
N VAL A 239 -6.28 -4.49 -10.43
CA VAL A 239 -7.03 -5.25 -9.45
C VAL A 239 -7.45 -4.31 -8.34
N CYS A 240 -8.76 -4.17 -8.16
CA CYS A 240 -9.38 -3.33 -7.14
C CYS A 240 -9.95 -4.24 -6.05
N VAL A 241 -9.43 -4.11 -4.83
CA VAL A 241 -9.95 -4.81 -3.64
C VAL A 241 -10.65 -3.79 -2.76
N ARG A 242 -11.97 -3.92 -2.63
CA ARG A 242 -12.78 -3.15 -1.68
C ARG A 242 -12.89 -3.92 -0.37
N LEU A 243 -12.57 -3.25 0.72
CA LEU A 243 -12.72 -3.78 2.06
C LEU A 243 -13.82 -3.01 2.77
N ARG A 244 -14.83 -3.72 3.27
CA ARG A 244 -15.84 -3.18 4.17
C ARG A 244 -15.72 -3.90 5.50
N ALA A 245 -15.48 -3.14 6.57
CA ALA A 245 -15.30 -3.65 7.91
C ALA A 245 -16.45 -3.14 8.80
N VAL A 246 -17.14 -4.04 9.47
CA VAL A 246 -18.20 -3.71 10.43
C VAL A 246 -17.78 -4.15 11.82
N ASN A 247 -17.58 -3.20 12.72
CA ASN A 247 -17.26 -3.52 14.11
C ASN A 247 -18.52 -4.05 14.82
N ARG A 248 -18.48 -5.27 15.36
CA ARG A 248 -19.63 -5.93 15.99
C ARG A 248 -20.12 -5.26 17.26
N THR A 249 -19.23 -4.55 17.96
CA THR A 249 -19.56 -3.89 19.23
C THR A 249 -20.12 -2.49 19.00
N THR A 250 -19.51 -1.73 18.08
CA THR A 250 -19.88 -0.31 17.86
C THR A 250 -20.81 -0.10 16.67
N ASN A 251 -21.00 -1.11 15.81
CA ASN A 251 -21.67 -1.01 14.52
C ASN A 251 -21.07 0.02 13.56
N ILE A 252 -19.85 0.51 13.84
CA ILE A 252 -19.15 1.43 12.94
C ILE A 252 -18.73 0.65 11.70
N VAL A 253 -19.09 1.21 10.54
CA VAL A 253 -18.68 0.71 9.23
C VAL A 253 -17.48 1.52 8.75
N THR A 254 -16.44 0.84 8.30
CA THR A 254 -15.28 1.46 7.65
C THR A 254 -15.10 0.84 6.28
N GLU A 255 -14.82 1.68 5.27
CA GLU A 255 -14.54 1.21 3.92
C GLU A 255 -13.20 1.72 3.43
N SER A 256 -12.47 0.88 2.70
CA SER A 256 -11.21 1.22 2.08
C SER A 256 -11.03 0.49 0.75
N ARG A 257 -10.11 1.00 -0.07
CA ARG A 257 -9.74 0.39 -1.35
C ARG A 257 -8.25 0.12 -1.40
N LEU A 258 -7.88 -1.06 -1.84
CA LEU A 258 -6.54 -1.42 -2.28
C LEU A 258 -6.56 -1.56 -3.80
N ASN A 259 -5.83 -0.69 -4.49
CA ASN A 259 -5.66 -0.77 -5.94
C ASN A 259 -4.25 -1.32 -6.24
N LEU A 260 -4.17 -2.43 -6.95
CA LEU A 260 -2.92 -3.05 -7.39
C LEU A 260 -2.86 -2.91 -8.91
N VAL A 261 -1.92 -2.09 -9.39
CA VAL A 261 -1.86 -1.61 -10.77
C VAL A 261 -0.59 -2.12 -11.43
N ASP A 262 -0.74 -2.91 -12.50
CA ASP A 262 0.35 -3.24 -13.44
C ASP A 262 0.25 -2.31 -14.65
N LEU A 263 1.15 -1.32 -14.73
CA LEU A 263 1.15 -0.37 -15.83
C LEU A 263 1.76 -1.01 -17.08
N ALA A 264 1.24 -0.63 -18.25
CA ALA A 264 1.83 -0.98 -19.54
C ALA A 264 3.29 -0.48 -19.64
N GLY A 265 4.03 -1.07 -20.60
CA GLY A 265 5.39 -0.70 -20.91
C GLY A 265 5.58 0.82 -21.15
N SER A 266 6.68 1.37 -20.61
CA SER A 266 7.06 2.78 -20.77
C SER A 266 8.06 3.03 -21.90
N GLU A 267 8.38 2.00 -22.67
CA GLU A 267 9.32 2.08 -23.79
C GLU A 267 8.85 3.04 -24.89
N ARG A 268 9.83 3.68 -25.55
CA ARG A 268 9.54 4.68 -26.59
C ARG A 268 9.05 4.03 -27.87
N VAL A 269 7.99 4.61 -28.43
CA VAL A 269 7.40 4.17 -29.72
C VAL A 269 8.39 4.22 -30.88
N SER A 270 9.35 5.14 -30.85
CA SER A 270 10.36 5.28 -31.90
C SER A 270 11.30 4.06 -32.02
N GLN A 271 11.39 3.22 -30.99
CA GLN A 271 12.24 2.02 -31.00
C GLN A 271 11.46 0.73 -31.32
N SER A 272 10.13 0.76 -31.32
CA SER A 272 9.32 -0.46 -31.48
C SER A 272 9.05 -0.85 -32.94
N GLY A 273 9.34 0.03 -33.91
CA GLY A 273 9.03 -0.21 -35.32
C GLY A 273 7.53 -0.34 -35.63
N ALA A 274 6.66 0.04 -34.68
CA ALA A 274 5.21 -0.12 -34.81
C ALA A 274 4.65 0.73 -35.96
N THR A 275 3.79 0.14 -36.80
CA THR A 275 3.12 0.82 -37.92
C THR A 275 1.60 0.73 -37.79
N GLY A 276 0.89 1.64 -38.47
CA GLY A 276 -0.58 1.61 -38.55
C GLY A 276 -1.28 1.65 -37.19
N GLN A 277 -2.08 0.63 -36.89
CA GLN A 277 -2.89 0.55 -35.68
C GLN A 277 -2.05 0.34 -34.40
N GLN A 278 -0.95 -0.40 -34.49
CA GLN A 278 -0.02 -0.62 -33.37
C GLN A 278 0.71 0.66 -32.98
N LEU A 279 0.98 1.54 -33.94
CA LEU A 279 1.56 2.86 -33.68
C LEU A 279 0.60 3.72 -32.85
N LYS A 280 -0.69 3.76 -33.22
CA LYS A 280 -1.73 4.50 -32.48
C LYS A 280 -1.90 3.96 -31.06
N GLU A 281 -1.86 2.63 -30.90
CA GLU A 281 -1.91 1.96 -29.59
C GLU A 281 -0.72 2.38 -28.70
N ALA A 282 0.51 2.27 -29.22
CA ALA A 282 1.71 2.64 -28.48
C ALA A 282 1.76 4.13 -28.13
N GLN A 283 1.24 5.01 -29.01
CA GLN A 283 1.08 6.44 -28.73
C GLN A 283 0.10 6.70 -27.58
N CYS A 284 -1.04 5.99 -27.54
CA CYS A 284 -2.01 6.11 -26.45
C CYS A 284 -1.43 5.63 -25.11
N ILE A 285 -0.72 4.49 -25.09
CA ILE A 285 -0.04 3.99 -23.88
C ILE A 285 0.93 5.04 -23.35
N ASN A 286 1.84 5.54 -24.20
CA ASN A 286 2.85 6.51 -23.79
C ASN A 286 2.25 7.87 -23.41
N ARG A 287 1.13 8.27 -24.04
CA ARG A 287 0.36 9.45 -23.61
C ARG A 287 -0.12 9.28 -22.16
N SER A 288 -0.75 8.15 -21.83
CA SER A 288 -1.28 7.93 -20.47
C SER A 288 -0.18 7.99 -19.39
N LEU A 289 1.01 7.43 -19.69
CA LEU A 289 2.17 7.47 -18.78
C LEU A 289 2.82 8.87 -18.70
N SER A 290 2.82 9.62 -19.81
CA SER A 290 3.29 11.00 -19.82
C SER A 290 2.39 11.92 -18.99
N GLU A 291 1.07 11.75 -19.10
CA GLU A 291 0.10 12.49 -18.29
C GLU A 291 0.22 12.14 -16.79
N LEU A 292 0.52 10.88 -16.46
CA LEU A 292 0.86 10.52 -15.09
C LEU A 292 2.08 11.30 -14.59
N GLY A 293 3.12 11.43 -15.42
CA GLY A 293 4.27 12.30 -15.13
C GLY A 293 3.91 13.78 -14.94
N ASN A 294 2.94 14.29 -15.71
CA ASN A 294 2.44 15.67 -15.57
C ASN A 294 1.68 15.86 -14.25
N VAL A 295 0.79 14.91 -13.89
CA VAL A 295 0.08 14.90 -12.61
C VAL A 295 1.06 14.91 -11.44
N VAL A 296 2.07 14.02 -11.48
CA VAL A 296 3.15 13.94 -10.49
C VAL A 296 3.89 15.27 -10.37
N THR A 297 4.22 15.90 -11.49
CA THR A 297 4.92 17.21 -11.51
C THR A 297 4.04 18.31 -10.92
N ALA A 298 2.75 18.34 -11.26
CA ALA A 298 1.80 19.31 -10.75
C ALA A 298 1.59 19.16 -9.22
N LEU A 299 1.50 17.92 -8.73
CA LEU A 299 1.42 17.61 -7.30
C LEU A 299 2.67 18.08 -6.56
N ARG A 300 3.87 17.82 -7.12
CA ARG A 300 5.14 18.30 -6.56
C ARG A 300 5.18 19.82 -6.43
N GLN A 301 4.73 20.52 -7.48
CA GLN A 301 4.74 21.98 -7.54
C GLN A 301 3.59 22.62 -6.77
N ARG A 302 2.71 21.83 -6.14
CA ARG A 302 1.50 22.29 -5.45
C ARG A 302 0.66 23.22 -6.33
N GLN A 303 0.54 22.87 -7.61
CA GLN A 303 -0.31 23.61 -8.53
C GLN A 303 -1.76 23.55 -8.04
N GLN A 304 -2.51 24.64 -8.21
CA GLN A 304 -3.94 24.67 -7.84
C GLN A 304 -4.76 23.69 -8.68
N HIS A 305 -4.40 23.54 -9.96
CA HIS A 305 -5.06 22.62 -10.88
C HIS A 305 -4.15 21.44 -11.20
N ILE A 306 -4.58 20.24 -10.81
CA ILE A 306 -3.89 18.98 -11.14
C ILE A 306 -4.60 18.33 -12.34
N PRO A 307 -3.89 17.98 -13.42
CA PRO A 307 -4.50 17.55 -14.68
C PRO A 307 -4.98 16.09 -14.68
N PHE A 308 -5.70 15.64 -13.65
CA PHE A 308 -6.20 14.27 -13.56
C PHE A 308 -7.14 13.88 -14.70
N ARG A 309 -7.81 14.86 -15.32
CA ARG A 309 -8.80 14.63 -16.39
C ARG A 309 -8.20 14.43 -17.78
N ASN A 310 -6.88 14.53 -17.94
CA ASN A 310 -6.22 14.46 -19.26
C ASN A 310 -6.28 13.07 -19.91
N CYS A 311 -6.32 12.00 -19.11
CA CYS A 311 -6.52 10.64 -19.59
C CYS A 311 -7.30 9.79 -18.56
N GLN A 312 -7.83 8.64 -19.00
CA GLN A 312 -8.60 7.74 -18.11
C GLN A 312 -7.74 7.17 -16.98
N LEU A 313 -6.45 6.91 -17.24
CA LEU A 313 -5.55 6.41 -16.20
C LEU A 313 -5.41 7.45 -15.07
N THR A 314 -5.04 8.69 -15.39
CA THR A 314 -4.90 9.73 -14.36
C THR A 314 -6.23 10.02 -13.67
N ARG A 315 -7.36 9.91 -14.38
CA ARG A 315 -8.69 10.09 -13.79
C ARG A 315 -9.01 8.98 -12.80
N PHE A 316 -8.70 7.73 -13.12
CA PHE A 316 -8.82 6.62 -12.19
C PHE A 316 -7.94 6.81 -10.95
N LEU A 317 -6.72 7.33 -11.13
CA LEU A 317 -5.73 7.52 -10.07
C LEU A 317 -5.93 8.78 -9.22
N GLU A 318 -6.89 9.63 -9.53
CA GLU A 318 -7.20 10.85 -8.77
C GLU A 318 -7.41 10.55 -7.28
N ASN A 319 -8.19 9.52 -6.96
CA ASN A 319 -8.44 9.11 -5.57
C ASN A 319 -7.26 8.35 -4.94
N CYS A 320 -6.30 7.91 -5.75
CA CYS A 320 -5.11 7.20 -5.27
C CYS A 320 -3.99 8.18 -4.87
N LEU A 321 -3.85 9.26 -5.64
CA LEU A 321 -2.75 10.22 -5.57
C LEU A 321 -3.08 11.48 -4.77
N ASN A 322 -4.34 11.64 -4.33
CA ASN A 322 -4.81 12.79 -3.57
C ASN A 322 -5.33 12.37 -2.16
N GLY A 323 -5.42 13.35 -1.26
CA GLY A 323 -5.90 13.14 0.11
C GLY A 323 -5.02 12.25 0.98
N ASP A 324 -5.65 11.44 1.84
CA ASP A 324 -4.99 10.56 2.82
C ASP A 324 -4.68 9.16 2.27
N SER A 325 -4.84 8.98 0.95
CA SER A 325 -4.49 7.74 0.25
C SER A 325 -2.98 7.52 0.27
N LYS A 326 -2.57 6.27 0.40
CA LYS A 326 -1.16 5.85 0.43
C LYS A 326 -0.80 5.19 -0.89
N THR A 327 0.00 5.87 -1.68
CA THR A 327 0.52 5.39 -2.95
C THR A 327 1.95 4.88 -2.81
N LEU A 328 2.23 3.71 -3.38
CA LEU A 328 3.57 3.20 -3.61
C LEU A 328 3.79 2.93 -5.09
N VAL A 329 4.85 3.48 -5.67
CA VAL A 329 5.27 3.20 -7.04
C VAL A 329 6.52 2.32 -7.01
N ILE A 330 6.44 1.13 -7.57
CA ILE A 330 7.55 0.19 -7.71
C ILE A 330 8.08 0.27 -9.14
N VAL A 331 9.20 0.97 -9.31
CA VAL A 331 9.90 1.17 -10.58
C VAL A 331 10.83 -0.01 -10.83
N GLN A 332 10.55 -0.74 -11.89
CA GLN A 332 11.24 -1.95 -12.32
C GLN A 332 12.36 -1.60 -13.30
N LEU A 333 13.57 -2.00 -12.98
CA LEU A 333 14.80 -1.66 -13.70
C LEU A 333 15.45 -2.93 -14.24
N ALA A 334 15.83 -2.90 -15.52
CA ALA A 334 16.61 -3.95 -16.13
C ALA A 334 18.11 -3.59 -16.02
N PRO A 335 18.96 -4.52 -15.58
CA PRO A 335 20.40 -4.31 -15.54
C PRO A 335 21.06 -4.54 -16.91
N ASP A 336 20.31 -4.64 -18.01
CA ASP A 336 20.88 -4.98 -19.32
C ASP A 336 21.33 -3.70 -20.05
N ALA A 337 22.58 -3.67 -20.53
CA ALA A 337 23.18 -2.53 -21.21
C ALA A 337 22.38 -2.11 -22.46
N ALA A 338 21.77 -3.07 -23.17
CA ALA A 338 20.90 -2.82 -24.32
C ALA A 338 19.68 -1.94 -23.99
N THR A 339 19.25 -1.93 -22.72
CA THR A 339 18.06 -1.22 -22.23
C THR A 339 18.40 0.00 -21.38
N ILE A 340 19.66 0.47 -21.40
CA ILE A 340 20.14 1.57 -20.55
C ILE A 340 19.29 2.85 -20.67
N GLN A 341 18.85 3.20 -21.88
CA GLN A 341 18.05 4.42 -22.10
C GLN A 341 16.67 4.32 -21.44
N GLU A 342 16.06 3.13 -21.44
CA GLU A 342 14.78 2.87 -20.80
C GLU A 342 14.90 2.80 -19.27
N THR A 343 16.00 2.23 -18.78
CA THR A 343 16.36 2.23 -17.36
C THR A 343 16.59 3.65 -16.83
N ILE A 344 17.34 4.49 -17.56
CA ILE A 344 17.53 5.91 -17.22
C ILE A 344 16.19 6.67 -17.27
N SER A 345 15.34 6.40 -18.26
CA SER A 345 14.02 7.04 -18.34
C SER A 345 13.13 6.68 -17.14
N SER A 346 13.17 5.40 -16.71
CA SER A 346 12.46 4.92 -15.52
C SER A 346 13.00 5.52 -14.22
N LEU A 347 14.31 5.66 -14.09
CA LEU A 347 14.96 6.32 -12.95
C LEU A 347 14.65 7.82 -12.87
N ASN A 348 14.57 8.52 -14.01
CA ASN A 348 14.13 9.91 -14.03
C ASN A 348 12.69 10.08 -13.54
N PHE A 349 11.80 9.13 -13.87
CA PHE A 349 10.45 9.11 -13.34
C PHE A 349 10.44 8.87 -11.82
N ALA A 350 11.23 7.91 -11.33
CA ALA A 350 11.39 7.63 -9.91
C ALA A 350 11.88 8.85 -9.11
N ASP A 351 12.94 9.51 -9.57
CA ASP A 351 13.55 10.66 -8.88
C ASP A 351 12.61 11.89 -8.85
N LYS A 352 11.76 12.05 -9.88
CA LYS A 352 10.72 13.09 -9.88
C LYS A 352 9.64 12.84 -8.82
N LEU A 353 9.21 11.58 -8.67
CA LEU A 353 8.20 11.17 -7.69
C LEU A 353 8.72 11.25 -6.25
N SER A 354 9.93 10.77 -5.97
CA SER A 354 10.50 10.72 -4.61
C SER A 354 10.69 12.12 -4.00
N LYS A 355 10.88 13.15 -4.84
CA LYS A 355 11.02 14.55 -4.39
C LYS A 355 9.72 15.23 -3.97
N ILE A 356 8.56 14.57 -4.09
CA ILE A 356 7.25 15.16 -3.77
C ILE A 356 7.07 15.39 -2.26
N GLN A 357 7.78 14.63 -1.41
CA GLN A 357 7.30 14.42 -0.04
C GLN A 357 8.32 14.48 1.09
N LYS A 358 9.48 15.10 0.86
CA LYS A 358 10.27 15.56 2.00
C LYS A 358 9.56 16.77 2.60
N ARG A 359 8.54 16.53 3.45
CA ARG A 359 8.07 17.54 4.41
C ARG A 359 9.34 17.93 5.18
N ASN A 360 9.80 19.16 5.01
CA ASN A 360 10.67 19.76 6.01
C ASN A 360 9.88 19.68 7.31
N LEU A 361 10.27 18.76 8.19
CA LEU A 361 9.97 18.90 9.60
C LEU A 361 10.67 20.21 9.96
N ASN A 362 9.91 21.31 9.89
CA ASN A 362 10.23 22.47 10.69
C ASN A 362 10.23 21.93 12.11
N TYR A 363 11.41 21.56 12.61
CA TYR A 363 11.70 21.72 14.01
C TYR A 363 11.47 23.20 14.25
N GLY A 364 10.22 23.57 14.56
CA GLY A 364 9.91 24.83 15.17
C GLY A 364 10.92 24.93 16.30
N SER A 365 11.77 25.94 16.22
CA SER A 365 12.68 26.32 17.28
C SER A 365 11.90 26.20 18.57
N LEU A 366 12.17 25.14 19.35
CA LEU A 366 11.85 25.18 20.75
C LEU A 366 12.73 26.31 21.27
N SER A 367 12.13 27.49 21.36
CA SER A 367 12.65 28.57 22.16
C SER A 367 12.79 28.00 23.56
N THR A 368 14.03 27.63 23.90
CA THR A 368 14.40 27.29 25.26
C THR A 368 14.01 28.47 26.13
N PRO A 369 13.09 28.33 27.09
CA PRO A 369 12.88 29.37 28.06
C PRO A 369 14.18 29.52 28.84
N SER A 370 14.73 30.73 28.86
CA SER A 370 15.88 31.08 29.70
C SER A 370 15.64 30.61 31.13
N PRO A 371 16.61 29.93 31.78
CA PRO A 371 16.40 29.39 33.11
C PRO A 371 16.30 30.52 34.13
N SER A 372 15.13 30.67 34.75
CA SER A 372 14.98 31.44 35.98
C SER A 372 15.80 30.76 37.07
N LYS A 373 16.72 31.53 37.66
CA LYS A 373 17.49 31.11 38.84
C LYS A 373 16.52 30.85 40.00
N HIS A 374 16.82 29.81 40.78
CA HIS A 374 16.31 29.44 42.12
C HIS A 374 15.41 28.18 42.17
N GLY A 375 15.93 27.10 42.78
CA GLY A 375 15.14 25.98 43.27
C GLY A 375 15.90 24.66 43.30
N ARG A 376 16.28 24.17 44.49
CA ARG A 376 17.15 23.01 44.73
C ARG A 376 16.44 21.65 44.58
N TYR A 377 17.28 20.60 44.36
CA TYR A 377 17.09 19.16 44.62
C TYR A 377 16.24 18.35 43.62
N ARG A 378 16.49 17.08 43.25
CA ARG A 378 17.40 16.02 43.73
C ARG A 378 17.45 14.88 42.65
N ASN A 379 18.62 14.27 42.45
CA ASN A 379 18.93 12.91 41.96
C ASN A 379 17.92 12.14 41.06
N PHE A 380 18.33 11.83 39.83
CA PHE A 380 18.01 10.56 39.15
C PHE A 380 19.24 10.04 38.38
N SER A 381 20.16 9.44 39.13
CA SER A 381 21.15 8.50 38.58
C SER A 381 20.61 7.09 38.77
N LYS A 382 20.26 6.42 37.66
CA LYS A 382 20.18 4.96 37.46
C LYS A 382 19.25 4.71 36.29
N PHE A 383 19.81 4.38 35.14
CA PHE A 383 19.36 3.39 34.15
C PHE A 383 20.25 3.52 32.91
N GLU A 384 21.56 3.42 33.12
CA GLU A 384 22.48 2.88 32.11
C GLU A 384 22.79 1.46 32.56
N ASN A 385 22.89 0.55 31.59
CA ASN A 385 22.98 -0.90 31.70
C ASN A 385 21.64 -1.62 31.70
N LEU A 386 21.18 -1.98 30.49
CA LEU A 386 20.74 -3.33 30.11
C LEU A 386 20.48 -3.35 28.59
N ARG A 387 21.57 -3.38 27.81
CA ARG A 387 21.59 -3.93 26.45
C ARG A 387 22.51 -5.13 26.46
N GLN A 388 21.93 -6.29 26.70
CA GLN A 388 22.40 -7.61 26.24
C GLN A 388 21.33 -8.61 26.68
N PHE A 389 20.37 -8.85 25.80
CA PHE A 389 19.91 -10.16 25.33
C PHE A 389 19.12 -9.96 24.05
#